data_AF-A0A0A1ZFM7-F1
#
_entry.id   AF-A0A0A1ZFM7-F1
#
_cell.length_a   1.000
_cell.length_b   1.000
_cell.length_c   1.000
_cell.angle_alpha   90.00
_cell.angle_beta   90.00
_cell.angle_gamma   90.00
#
_symmetry.space_group_name_H-M   'P 1'
#
loop_
_entity.id
_entity.type
_entity.pdbx_description
1 polymer ?
#
loop_
_entity_poly.entity_id
_entity_poly.type
_entity_poly.pdbx_seq_one_letter_code
_entity_poly.pdbx_strand_id
1 'polypeptide(L)'
;MSETSEAFFAASVLVNLKAQVLESEVFKENSSDFEDDFDLDDQDWIDQEFDIPKYPEKYLRRRSIAQPILQRTTTLGELVSQLESIAEVMETQDLLLMKRKRNKKYSDKALISQVKSLAHREKLPETTKALGEFIDGWEKALQWTDFEYLVEKWQSVVKNDLDKDRLGVFWALLFLSSENKIEIKQINSLYGPLQIKRIIPDGGLAQLPIENLEVTNTYPSAV
;
A
#
# COMPACT_ATOMS: atom_id res chain seq x y z
N MET A 1 -8.96 -21.83 -8.93
CA MET A 1 -8.29 -22.62 -7.87
C MET A 1 -6.78 -22.42 -7.84
N SER A 2 -6.10 -22.08 -8.96
CA SER A 2 -4.66 -21.76 -8.96
C SER A 2 -4.34 -20.29 -8.62
N GLU A 3 -5.19 -19.34 -9.02
CA GLU A 3 -5.08 -17.92 -8.64
C GLU A 3 -5.17 -17.71 -7.13
N THR A 4 -6.04 -18.49 -6.48
CA THR A 4 -6.15 -18.50 -5.03
C THR A 4 -4.88 -19.03 -4.37
N SER A 5 -4.26 -20.11 -4.88
CA SER A 5 -3.00 -20.62 -4.31
C SER A 5 -1.80 -19.69 -4.52
N GLU A 6 -1.76 -18.95 -5.64
CA GLU A 6 -0.71 -17.96 -5.91
C GLU A 6 -0.89 -16.71 -5.05
N ALA A 7 -2.13 -16.24 -4.88
CA ALA A 7 -2.45 -15.16 -3.94
C ALA A 7 -2.13 -15.57 -2.49
N PHE A 8 -2.44 -16.81 -2.08
CA PHE A 8 -2.08 -17.33 -0.76
C PHE A 8 -0.56 -17.48 -0.58
N PHE A 9 0.18 -17.86 -1.63
CA PHE A 9 1.65 -17.91 -1.59
C PHE A 9 2.29 -16.53 -1.52
N ALA A 10 1.84 -15.57 -2.35
CA ALA A 10 2.30 -14.19 -2.29
C ALA A 10 1.96 -13.55 -0.93
N ALA A 11 0.77 -13.83 -0.41
CA ALA A 11 0.37 -13.39 0.92
C ALA A 11 1.24 -14.03 2.02
N SER A 12 1.56 -15.32 1.95
CA SER A 12 2.41 -15.97 2.96
C SER A 12 3.85 -15.46 2.93
N VAL A 13 4.39 -15.18 1.73
CA VAL A 13 5.70 -14.53 1.56
C VAL A 13 5.69 -13.11 2.15
N LEU A 14 4.64 -12.33 1.89
CA LEU A 14 4.49 -10.98 2.45
C LEU A 14 4.31 -10.98 3.97
N VAL A 15 3.53 -11.91 4.51
CA VAL A 15 3.36 -12.09 5.96
C VAL A 15 4.68 -12.49 6.62
N ASN A 16 5.45 -13.38 6.00
CA ASN A 16 6.77 -13.78 6.48
C ASN A 16 7.77 -12.60 6.46
N LEU A 17 7.84 -11.85 5.35
CA LEU A 17 8.67 -10.65 5.27
C LEU A 17 8.26 -9.60 6.31
N LYS A 18 6.95 -9.41 6.54
CA LYS A 18 6.46 -8.52 7.58
C LYS A 18 6.83 -9.00 8.98
N ALA A 19 6.77 -10.30 9.24
CA ALA A 19 7.20 -10.88 10.51
C ALA A 19 8.70 -10.66 10.75
N GLN A 20 9.55 -10.87 9.74
CA GLN A 20 10.99 -10.61 9.84
C GLN A 20 11.32 -9.13 10.07
N VAL A 21 10.60 -8.22 9.42
CA VAL A 21 10.76 -6.77 9.64
C VAL A 21 10.36 -6.42 11.08
N LEU A 22 9.22 -6.92 11.57
CA LEU A 22 8.78 -6.71 12.95
C LEU A 22 9.73 -7.34 13.97
N GLU A 23 10.24 -8.54 13.75
CA GLU A 23 11.26 -9.15 14.59
C GLU A 23 12.51 -8.25 14.64
N SER A 24 12.95 -7.74 13.49
CA SER A 24 14.12 -6.83 13.45
C SER A 24 13.87 -5.48 14.13
N GLU A 25 12.63 -5.02 14.24
CA GLU A 25 12.24 -3.80 14.97
C GLU A 25 12.05 -4.05 16.47
N VAL A 26 11.41 -5.17 16.85
CA VAL A 26 11.13 -5.54 18.24
C VAL A 26 12.40 -5.98 18.97
N PHE A 27 13.35 -6.62 18.28
CA PHE A 27 14.61 -7.09 18.86
C PHE A 27 15.79 -6.11 18.67
N LYS A 28 15.57 -4.89 18.15
CA LYS A 28 16.66 -3.92 17.92
C LYS A 28 17.14 -3.15 19.14
N GLU A 29 16.50 -3.28 20.29
CA GLU A 29 16.99 -2.69 21.54
C GLU A 29 16.37 -3.39 22.75
N ASN A 30 16.96 -4.53 23.12
CA ASN A 30 16.96 -5.06 24.49
C ASN A 30 18.24 -5.89 24.70
N SER A 31 19.36 -5.38 24.17
CA SER A 31 20.71 -5.75 24.62
C SER A 31 21.37 -4.56 25.33
N SER A 32 20.58 -3.75 26.03
CA SER A 32 21.09 -3.09 27.21
C SER A 32 21.22 -4.18 28.27
N ASP A 33 22.42 -4.37 28.79
CA ASP A 33 22.64 -4.94 30.11
C ASP A 33 21.59 -4.34 31.06
N PHE A 34 20.50 -5.06 31.29
CA PHE A 34 19.78 -4.91 32.53
C PHE A 34 20.62 -5.69 33.53
N GLU A 35 21.63 -5.02 34.07
CA GLU A 35 22.12 -5.38 35.38
C GLU A 35 20.90 -5.53 36.30
N ASP A 36 20.86 -6.67 36.97
CA ASP A 36 19.83 -7.11 37.89
C ASP A 36 19.92 -6.23 39.15
N ASP A 37 19.51 -4.96 39.03
CA ASP A 37 19.31 -4.04 40.16
C ASP A 37 17.84 -3.64 40.19
N PHE A 38 16.99 -4.64 40.42
CA PHE A 38 15.62 -4.43 40.84
C PHE A 38 15.68 -3.99 42.32
N ASP A 39 15.77 -2.69 42.56
CA ASP A 39 15.55 -2.10 43.88
C ASP A 39 14.12 -2.46 44.34
N LEU A 40 14.04 -3.45 45.21
CA LEU A 40 12.81 -4.06 45.73
C LEU A 40 12.05 -3.16 46.73
N ASP A 41 12.50 -1.92 46.96
CA ASP A 41 12.00 -1.09 48.05
C ASP A 41 10.88 -0.11 47.65
N ASP A 42 10.63 0.13 46.35
CA ASP A 42 9.62 1.11 45.88
C ASP A 42 8.38 0.44 45.24
N GLN A 43 7.67 -0.40 45.99
CA GLN A 43 6.41 -1.04 45.56
C GLN A 43 5.17 -0.41 46.24
N ASP A 44 4.97 0.90 46.06
CA ASP A 44 3.83 1.67 46.62
C ASP A 44 2.44 1.33 46.02
N TRP A 45 2.36 0.38 45.07
CA TRP A 45 1.11 -0.06 44.44
C TRP A 45 0.60 -1.41 44.95
N ILE A 46 1.33 -2.05 45.87
CA ILE A 46 0.88 -3.28 46.52
C ILE A 46 0.16 -2.87 47.81
N ASP A 47 -1.16 -3.01 47.84
CA ASP A 47 -1.96 -2.83 49.06
C ASP A 47 -1.31 -3.62 50.21
N GLN A 48 -0.96 -2.90 51.28
CA GLN A 48 -0.18 -3.39 52.43
C GLN A 48 -0.86 -4.53 53.23
N GLU A 49 -2.05 -4.96 52.81
CA GLU A 49 -2.78 -6.11 53.37
C GLU A 49 -2.42 -7.46 52.71
N PHE A 50 -1.72 -7.46 51.56
CA PHE A 50 -1.23 -8.70 50.94
C PHE A 50 0.23 -8.95 51.28
N ASP A 51 0.45 -9.48 52.47
CA ASP A 51 1.76 -9.92 52.95
C ASP A 51 2.16 -11.22 52.23
N ILE A 52 2.81 -11.10 51.05
CA ILE A 52 3.28 -12.25 50.28
C ILE A 52 4.43 -12.90 51.05
N PRO A 53 4.33 -14.18 51.45
CA PRO A 53 5.36 -14.82 52.26
C PRO A 53 6.68 -14.88 51.49
N LYS A 54 7.79 -14.60 52.17
CA LYS A 54 9.18 -14.54 51.64
C LYS A 54 9.64 -15.79 50.87
N TYR A 55 8.96 -16.92 51.04
CA TYR A 55 9.24 -18.19 50.38
C TYR A 55 7.94 -18.84 49.89
N PRO A 56 7.30 -18.28 48.84
CA PRO A 56 6.01 -18.79 48.35
C PRO A 56 6.10 -20.24 47.88
N GLU A 57 7.27 -20.73 47.48
CA GLU A 57 7.55 -22.11 47.06
C GLU A 57 7.32 -23.16 48.16
N LYS A 58 7.35 -22.76 49.44
CA LYS A 58 7.01 -23.65 50.56
C LYS A 58 5.50 -23.87 50.70
N TYR A 59 4.71 -22.94 50.17
CA TYR A 59 3.25 -22.91 50.29
C TYR A 59 2.54 -23.25 48.98
N LEU A 60 3.21 -23.09 47.83
CA LEU A 60 2.74 -23.55 46.53
C LEU A 60 3.01 -25.05 46.34
N ARG A 61 1.97 -25.87 46.46
CA ARG A 61 2.03 -27.28 46.06
C ARG A 61 1.87 -27.39 44.54
N ARG A 62 2.77 -28.15 43.90
CA ARG A 62 2.66 -28.48 42.48
C ARG A 62 1.31 -29.17 42.24
N ARG A 63 0.49 -28.62 41.33
CA ARG A 63 -0.68 -29.35 40.81
C ARG A 63 -0.16 -30.58 40.07
N SER A 64 -0.91 -31.69 40.07
CA SER A 64 -0.58 -32.85 39.24
C SER A 64 -0.79 -32.47 37.77
N ILE A 65 0.28 -32.05 37.12
CA ILE A 65 0.32 -31.72 35.69
C ILE A 65 0.63 -33.01 34.94
N ALA A 66 -0.01 -33.21 33.78
CA ALA A 66 0.33 -34.33 32.90
C ALA A 66 1.82 -34.25 32.52
N GLN A 67 2.51 -35.39 32.50
CA GLN A 67 3.90 -35.41 32.08
C GLN A 67 4.03 -34.95 30.63
N PRO A 68 5.04 -34.13 30.29
CA PRO A 68 5.25 -33.66 28.93
C PRO A 68 5.46 -34.86 28.00
N ILE A 69 4.87 -34.78 26.80
CA ILE A 69 4.96 -35.84 25.80
C ILE A 69 6.42 -35.90 25.33
N LEU A 70 7.16 -36.91 25.76
CA LEU A 70 8.54 -37.14 25.31
C LEU A 70 8.48 -37.59 23.85
N GLN A 71 8.68 -36.65 22.93
CA GLN A 71 8.93 -36.98 21.53
C GLN A 71 10.25 -37.75 21.48
N ARG A 72 10.21 -39.00 20.99
CA ARG A 72 11.42 -39.78 20.74
C ARG A 72 12.24 -38.98 19.73
N THR A 73 13.51 -38.74 20.04
CA THR A 73 14.44 -38.14 19.09
C THR A 73 14.50 -39.07 17.88
N THR A 74 14.03 -38.61 16.73
CA THR A 74 14.11 -39.36 15.48
C THR A 74 15.57 -39.75 15.25
N THR A 75 15.81 -41.03 14.97
CA THR A 75 17.19 -41.49 14.72
C THR A 75 17.67 -40.96 13.38
N LEU A 76 18.99 -40.78 13.22
CA LEU A 76 19.56 -40.32 11.95
C LEU A 76 19.11 -41.20 10.77
N GLY A 77 19.00 -42.51 10.99
CA GLY A 77 18.51 -43.46 9.98
C GLY A 77 17.04 -43.26 9.59
N GLU A 78 16.17 -42.95 10.55
CA GLU A 78 14.77 -42.58 10.26
C GLU A 78 14.68 -41.26 9.51
N LEU A 79 15.53 -40.28 9.85
CA LEU A 79 15.56 -38.99 9.19
C LEU A 79 16.01 -39.12 7.73
N VAL A 80 17.05 -39.94 7.48
CA VAL A 80 17.50 -40.26 6.11
C VAL A 80 16.39 -40.97 5.33
N SER A 81 15.73 -41.97 5.92
CA SER A 81 14.62 -42.68 5.28
C SER A 81 13.43 -41.77 4.97
N GLN A 82 13.12 -40.83 5.88
CA GLN A 82 12.08 -39.82 5.67
C GLN A 82 12.44 -38.85 4.54
N LEU A 83 13.70 -38.39 4.48
CA LEU A 83 14.16 -37.48 3.42
C LEU A 83 14.15 -38.16 2.04
N GLU A 84 14.55 -39.43 1.95
CA GLU A 84 14.46 -40.21 0.72
C GLU A 84 12.99 -40.40 0.28
N SER A 85 12.10 -40.73 1.23
CA SER A 85 10.66 -40.85 0.97
C SER A 85 10.05 -39.54 0.46
N ILE A 86 10.43 -38.40 1.05
CA ILE A 86 9.96 -37.08 0.62
C ILE A 86 10.49 -36.73 -0.78
N ALA A 87 11.77 -37.02 -1.06
CA ALA A 87 12.36 -36.76 -2.36
C ALA A 87 11.66 -37.54 -3.48
N GLU A 88 11.35 -38.81 -3.25
CA GLU A 88 10.63 -39.67 -4.21
C GLU A 88 9.19 -39.17 -4.48
N VAL A 89 8.49 -38.71 -3.42
CA VAL A 89 7.17 -38.09 -3.55
C VAL A 89 7.23 -36.77 -4.31
N MET A 90 8.26 -35.95 -4.10
CA MET A 90 8.43 -34.68 -4.82
C MET A 90 8.73 -34.88 -6.30
N GLU A 91 9.62 -35.81 -6.65
CA GLU A 91 9.97 -36.12 -8.05
C GLU A 91 8.75 -36.63 -8.83
N THR A 92 7.94 -37.50 -8.21
CA THR A 92 6.70 -38.00 -8.84
C THR A 92 5.65 -36.90 -9.02
N GLN A 93 5.53 -35.96 -8.07
CA GLN A 93 4.64 -34.80 -8.20
C GLN A 93 5.10 -33.84 -9.30
N ASP A 94 6.40 -33.55 -9.41
CA ASP A 94 6.93 -32.64 -10.43
C ASP A 94 6.72 -33.19 -11.86
N LEU A 95 6.87 -34.50 -12.05
CA LEU A 95 6.56 -35.15 -13.33
C LEU A 95 5.07 -35.04 -13.70
N LEU A 96 4.17 -35.09 -12.72
CA LEU A 96 2.73 -34.90 -12.93
C LEU A 96 2.38 -33.43 -13.21
N LEU A 97 3.06 -32.49 -12.55
CA LEU A 97 2.90 -31.04 -12.77
C LEU A 97 3.46 -30.60 -14.13
N MET A 98 4.58 -31.17 -14.58
CA MET A 98 5.12 -30.96 -15.95
C MET A 98 4.16 -31.47 -17.02
N LYS A 99 3.50 -32.63 -16.81
CA LYS A 99 2.48 -33.15 -17.75
C LYS A 99 1.20 -32.31 -17.75
N ARG A 100 0.80 -31.70 -16.62
CA ARG A 100 -0.37 -30.80 -16.52
C ARG A 100 -0.14 -29.38 -17.05
N LYS A 101 1.11 -28.88 -17.11
CA LYS A 101 1.45 -27.56 -17.67
C LYS A 101 1.22 -27.40 -19.18
N ARG A 102 0.83 -28.45 -19.90
CA ARG A 102 0.56 -28.41 -21.35
C ARG A 102 -0.91 -28.25 -21.76
N ASN A 103 -1.80 -27.84 -20.86
CA ASN A 103 -3.20 -27.57 -21.23
C ASN A 103 -3.63 -26.11 -20.96
N LYS A 104 -3.78 -25.40 -22.09
CA LYS A 104 -4.49 -24.13 -22.35
C LYS A 104 -4.04 -22.90 -21.55
N LYS A 105 -2.98 -22.27 -22.05
CA LYS A 105 -2.88 -20.81 -21.99
C LYS A 105 -4.12 -20.24 -22.69
N TYR A 106 -4.88 -19.39 -22.02
CA TYR A 106 -5.72 -18.44 -22.76
C TYR A 106 -4.81 -17.77 -23.77
N SER A 107 -5.25 -17.74 -25.04
CA SER A 107 -4.45 -17.20 -26.13
C SER A 107 -4.04 -15.78 -25.75
N ASP A 108 -2.74 -15.48 -25.65
CA ASP A 108 -2.26 -14.09 -25.44
C ASP A 108 -2.93 -13.14 -26.44
N LYS A 109 -3.31 -13.63 -27.63
CA LYS A 109 -4.08 -12.87 -28.61
C LYS A 109 -5.46 -12.43 -28.11
N ALA A 110 -6.12 -13.18 -27.25
CA ALA A 110 -7.41 -12.81 -26.65
C ALA A 110 -7.24 -11.69 -25.61
N LEU A 111 -6.22 -11.79 -24.74
CA LEU A 111 -5.87 -10.71 -23.80
C LEU A 111 -5.42 -9.44 -24.55
N ILE A 112 -4.57 -9.62 -25.57
CA ILE A 112 -4.14 -8.53 -26.45
C ILE A 112 -5.33 -7.96 -27.23
N SER A 113 -6.30 -8.77 -27.66
CA SER A 113 -7.52 -8.28 -28.32
C SER A 113 -8.43 -7.51 -27.36
N GLN A 114 -8.47 -7.91 -26.08
CA GLN A 114 -9.24 -7.23 -25.05
C GLN A 114 -8.60 -5.89 -24.69
N VAL A 115 -7.28 -5.85 -24.54
CA VAL A 115 -6.50 -4.60 -24.37
C VAL A 115 -6.58 -3.72 -25.62
N LYS A 116 -6.55 -4.31 -26.82
CA LYS A 116 -6.75 -3.60 -28.09
C LYS A 116 -8.19 -3.09 -28.25
N SER A 117 -9.19 -3.81 -27.73
CA SER A 117 -10.59 -3.35 -27.69
C SER A 117 -10.79 -2.23 -26.67
N LEU A 118 -10.03 -2.24 -25.57
CA LEU A 118 -9.97 -1.15 -24.59
C LEU A 118 -9.28 0.09 -25.18
N ALA A 119 -8.29 -0.12 -26.06
CA ALA A 119 -7.64 0.93 -26.87
C ALA A 119 -8.51 1.39 -28.07
N HIS A 120 -9.53 0.63 -28.45
CA HIS A 120 -10.62 1.07 -29.34
C HIS A 120 -11.69 1.91 -28.59
N ARG A 121 -11.35 2.50 -27.44
CA ARG A 121 -11.82 3.85 -27.11
C ARG A 121 -11.03 4.85 -27.96
N GLU A 122 -11.28 4.86 -29.26
CA GLU A 122 -10.54 5.61 -30.30
C GLU A 122 -10.44 7.12 -30.07
N LYS A 123 -11.15 7.64 -29.06
CA LYS A 123 -11.26 9.05 -28.75
C LYS A 123 -10.29 9.52 -27.68
N LEU A 124 -9.42 8.67 -27.14
CA LEU A 124 -8.48 9.06 -26.10
C LEU A 124 -7.49 10.17 -26.51
N PRO A 125 -6.95 10.17 -27.75
CA PRO A 125 -6.13 11.30 -28.24
C PRO A 125 -6.97 12.57 -28.45
N GLU A 126 -8.21 12.43 -28.93
CA GLU A 126 -9.12 13.57 -29.18
C GLU A 126 -9.62 14.19 -27.87
N THR A 127 -9.96 13.37 -26.88
CA THR A 127 -10.32 13.80 -25.52
C THR A 127 -9.15 14.52 -24.88
N THR A 128 -7.93 14.01 -25.07
CA THR A 128 -6.71 14.64 -24.55
C THR A 128 -6.48 16.02 -25.15
N LYS A 129 -6.64 16.17 -26.46
CA LYS A 129 -6.51 17.46 -27.13
C LYS A 129 -7.58 18.46 -26.65
N ALA A 130 -8.85 18.03 -26.60
CA ALA A 130 -9.95 18.87 -26.13
C ALA A 130 -9.83 19.24 -24.64
N LEU A 131 -9.33 18.31 -23.81
CA LEU A 131 -9.08 18.54 -22.39
C LEU A 131 -7.92 19.53 -22.20
N GLY A 132 -6.88 19.44 -23.03
CA GLY A 132 -5.80 20.42 -23.06
C GLY A 132 -6.30 21.83 -23.37
N GLU A 133 -7.09 22.00 -24.45
CA GLU A 133 -7.70 23.29 -24.80
C GLU A 133 -8.60 23.84 -23.67
N PHE A 134 -9.32 22.97 -22.97
CA PHE A 134 -10.14 23.36 -21.82
C PHE A 134 -9.29 23.85 -20.64
N ILE A 135 -8.19 23.16 -20.33
CA ILE A 135 -7.30 23.50 -19.22
C ILE A 135 -6.49 24.78 -19.53
N ASP A 136 -6.21 25.05 -20.81
CA ASP A 136 -5.61 26.30 -21.26
C ASP A 136 -6.53 27.52 -21.05
N GLY A 137 -7.85 27.33 -21.18
CA GLY A 137 -8.86 28.35 -20.89
C GLY A 137 -9.29 28.43 -19.42
N TRP A 138 -8.85 27.51 -18.57
CA TRP A 138 -9.33 27.41 -17.20
C TRP A 138 -8.42 28.12 -16.19
N GLU A 139 -8.80 29.32 -15.76
CA GLU A 139 -8.02 30.16 -14.83
C GLU A 139 -7.79 29.49 -13.46
N LYS A 140 -8.73 28.68 -12.97
CA LYS A 140 -8.57 27.97 -11.69
C LYS A 140 -7.50 26.88 -11.74
N ALA A 141 -7.15 26.38 -12.93
CA ALA A 141 -6.10 25.38 -13.09
C ALA A 141 -4.70 25.94 -12.79
N LEU A 142 -4.53 27.26 -12.66
CA LEU A 142 -3.27 27.87 -12.22
C LEU A 142 -2.94 27.54 -10.76
N GLN A 143 -3.97 27.26 -9.96
CA GLN A 143 -3.86 26.81 -8.58
C GLN A 143 -4.05 25.29 -8.49
N TRP A 144 -3.63 24.69 -7.37
CA TRP A 144 -3.90 23.29 -7.09
C TRP A 144 -5.41 23.08 -6.95
N THR A 145 -5.99 22.29 -7.85
CA THR A 145 -7.43 22.00 -7.90
C THR A 145 -7.69 20.51 -7.76
N ASP A 146 -8.84 20.15 -7.19
CA ASP A 146 -9.20 18.75 -6.99
C ASP A 146 -9.62 18.09 -8.30
N PHE A 147 -9.17 16.85 -8.51
CA PHE A 147 -9.48 16.06 -9.71
C PHE A 147 -10.99 15.83 -9.90
N GLU A 148 -11.71 15.46 -8.84
CA GLU A 148 -13.16 15.28 -8.89
C GLU A 148 -13.88 16.54 -9.40
N TYR A 149 -13.44 17.72 -8.96
CA TYR A 149 -14.00 18.99 -9.41
C TYR A 149 -13.75 19.24 -10.91
N LEU A 150 -12.57 18.89 -11.42
CA LEU A 150 -12.27 18.93 -12.84
C LEU A 150 -13.18 17.96 -13.63
N VAL A 151 -13.41 16.74 -13.14
CA VAL A 151 -14.26 15.75 -13.82
C VAL A 151 -15.70 16.24 -13.93
N GLU A 152 -16.26 16.80 -12.86
CA GLU A 152 -17.62 17.38 -12.88
C GLU A 152 -17.74 18.53 -13.89
N LYS A 153 -16.75 19.43 -13.91
CA LYS A 153 -16.74 20.56 -14.86
C LYS A 153 -16.56 20.09 -16.30
N TRP A 154 -15.68 19.12 -16.53
CA TRP A 154 -15.47 18.51 -17.83
C TRP A 154 -16.76 17.86 -18.36
N GLN A 155 -17.48 17.09 -17.54
CA GLN A 155 -18.75 16.48 -17.94
C GLN A 155 -19.81 17.48 -18.44
N SER A 156 -19.80 18.71 -17.91
CA SER A 156 -20.72 19.78 -18.31
C SER A 156 -20.36 20.46 -19.64
N VAL A 157 -19.07 20.48 -20.00
CA VAL A 157 -18.54 21.17 -21.19
C VAL A 157 -18.40 20.24 -22.39
N VAL A 158 -18.26 18.93 -22.14
CA VAL A 158 -17.98 17.93 -23.16
C VAL A 158 -19.15 17.71 -24.12
N LYS A 159 -18.85 17.78 -25.42
CA LYS A 159 -19.74 17.32 -26.50
C LYS A 159 -19.99 15.82 -26.36
N ASN A 160 -21.21 15.36 -26.64
CA ASN A 160 -21.66 13.96 -26.46
C ASN A 160 -20.83 12.87 -27.17
N ASP A 161 -19.87 13.27 -28.00
CA ASP A 161 -19.01 12.36 -28.74
C ASP A 161 -17.77 11.91 -27.93
N LEU A 162 -17.28 12.68 -26.96
CA LEU A 162 -16.03 12.37 -26.24
C LEU A 162 -16.26 11.58 -24.94
N ASP A 163 -15.20 10.91 -24.46
CA ASP A 163 -15.23 10.17 -23.20
C ASP A 163 -15.47 11.11 -22.00
N LYS A 164 -16.58 10.86 -21.28
CA LYS A 164 -17.00 11.57 -20.05
C LYS A 164 -16.61 10.84 -18.77
N ASP A 165 -16.05 9.64 -18.92
CA ASP A 165 -15.72 8.77 -17.81
C ASP A 165 -14.51 9.28 -17.02
N ARG A 166 -14.58 9.13 -15.70
CA ARG A 166 -13.47 9.44 -14.77
C ARG A 166 -12.15 8.81 -15.21
N LEU A 167 -12.19 7.56 -15.67
CA LEU A 167 -11.01 6.85 -16.16
C LEU A 167 -10.44 7.50 -17.43
N GLY A 168 -11.30 7.88 -18.39
CA GLY A 168 -10.86 8.53 -19.63
C GLY A 168 -10.19 9.87 -19.38
N VAL A 169 -10.77 10.69 -18.48
CA VAL A 169 -10.18 11.96 -18.06
C VAL A 169 -8.85 11.76 -17.35
N PHE A 170 -8.75 10.75 -16.49
CA PHE A 170 -7.49 10.41 -15.82
C PHE A 170 -6.40 9.99 -16.82
N TRP A 171 -6.72 9.14 -17.79
CA TRP A 171 -5.76 8.74 -18.82
C TRP A 171 -5.32 9.93 -19.69
N ALA A 172 -6.25 10.83 -20.04
CA ALA A 172 -5.94 12.05 -20.77
C ALA A 172 -5.02 12.99 -19.95
N LEU A 173 -5.27 13.13 -18.65
CA LEU A 173 -4.40 13.90 -17.75
C LEU A 173 -3.00 13.32 -17.64
N LEU A 174 -2.87 11.99 -17.59
CA LEU A 174 -1.57 11.33 -17.56
C LEU A 174 -0.76 11.65 -18.83
N PHE A 175 -1.43 11.70 -19.99
CA PHE A 175 -0.80 12.09 -21.24
C PHE A 175 -0.40 13.57 -21.25
N LEU A 176 -1.26 14.48 -20.80
CA LEU A 176 -0.93 15.91 -20.68
C LEU A 176 0.20 16.18 -19.68
N SER A 177 0.30 15.35 -18.63
CA SER A 177 1.42 15.40 -17.70
C SER A 177 2.74 14.98 -18.37
N SER A 178 2.70 13.97 -19.25
CA SER A 178 3.89 13.59 -20.05
C SER A 178 4.33 14.66 -21.05
N GLU A 179 3.41 15.53 -21.49
CA GLU A 179 3.71 16.69 -22.36
C GLU A 179 4.13 17.95 -21.58
N ASN A 180 4.35 17.86 -20.26
CA ASN A 180 4.66 18.99 -19.36
C ASN A 180 3.63 20.12 -19.39
N LYS A 181 2.36 19.83 -19.68
CA LYS A 181 1.28 20.82 -19.60
C LYS A 181 0.69 20.92 -18.19
N ILE A 182 0.78 19.83 -17.43
CA ILE A 182 0.05 19.64 -16.16
C ILE A 182 0.92 18.90 -15.14
N GLU A 183 0.89 19.39 -13.90
CA GLU A 183 1.38 18.70 -12.70
C GLU A 183 0.23 18.00 -11.99
N ILE A 184 0.51 16.79 -11.51
CA ILE A 184 -0.42 16.00 -10.70
C ILE A 184 0.27 15.71 -9.38
N LYS A 185 -0.42 15.98 -8.27
CA LYS A 185 0.04 15.71 -6.91
C LYS A 185 -0.95 14.82 -6.18
N GLN A 186 -0.45 13.80 -5.51
CA GLN A 186 -1.23 12.96 -4.61
C GLN A 186 -0.87 13.29 -3.17
N ILE A 187 -1.88 13.53 -2.33
CA ILE A 187 -1.67 13.93 -0.93
C ILE A 187 -1.81 12.70 0.00
N ASN A 188 -0.96 12.65 1.03
CA ASN A 188 -0.98 11.75 2.20
C ASN A 188 -0.70 10.26 1.97
N SER A 189 -1.27 9.60 0.96
CA SER A 189 -1.17 8.13 0.83
C SER A 189 -1.47 7.60 -0.58
N LEU A 190 -1.19 6.31 -0.79
CA LEU A 190 -1.61 5.57 -1.99
C LEU A 190 -3.13 5.59 -2.09
N TYR A 191 -3.66 5.96 -3.26
CA TYR A 191 -5.09 6.23 -3.53
C TYR A 191 -5.67 7.47 -2.81
N GLY A 192 -4.82 8.34 -2.27
CA GLY A 192 -5.21 9.66 -1.78
C GLY A 192 -5.77 10.58 -2.89
N PRO A 193 -6.40 11.69 -2.50
CA PRO A 193 -6.99 12.64 -3.43
C PRO A 193 -5.93 13.22 -4.37
N LEU A 194 -6.33 13.39 -5.63
CA LEU A 194 -5.48 13.91 -6.69
C LEU A 194 -5.73 15.41 -6.86
N GLN A 195 -4.65 16.17 -6.84
CA GLN A 195 -4.65 17.59 -7.16
C GLN A 195 -3.91 17.84 -8.46
N ILE A 196 -4.41 18.82 -9.20
CA ILE A 196 -3.96 19.13 -10.55
C ILE A 196 -3.62 20.61 -10.62
N LYS A 197 -2.51 20.92 -11.29
CA LYS A 197 -2.07 22.28 -11.54
C LYS A 197 -1.51 22.39 -12.96
N ARG A 198 -1.87 23.45 -13.69
CA ARG A 198 -1.34 23.75 -15.02
C ARG A 198 0.06 24.34 -14.91
N ILE A 199 0.98 23.85 -15.74
CA ILE A 199 2.32 24.43 -15.91
C ILE A 199 2.22 25.50 -17.00
N ILE A 200 2.75 26.68 -16.74
CA ILE A 200 2.89 27.73 -17.75
C ILE A 200 4.30 27.60 -18.32
N PRO A 201 4.49 27.56 -19.65
CA PRO A 201 5.83 27.54 -20.22
C PRO A 201 6.63 28.79 -19.81
N ASP A 202 7.93 28.59 -19.52
CA ASP A 202 8.86 29.65 -19.13
C ASP A 202 8.80 30.82 -20.13
N GLY A 203 8.21 31.94 -19.69
CA GLY A 203 7.98 33.14 -20.51
C GLY A 203 6.51 33.59 -20.61
N GLY A 204 5.54 32.81 -20.14
CA GLY A 204 4.13 33.22 -20.07
C GLY A 204 3.82 34.01 -18.80
N LEU A 205 3.45 35.29 -18.94
CA LEU A 205 2.93 36.08 -17.82
C LEU A 205 1.56 35.54 -17.38
N ALA A 206 1.53 34.78 -16.29
CA ALA A 206 0.31 34.53 -15.55
C ALA A 206 -0.02 35.75 -14.69
N GLN A 207 -1.03 36.51 -15.10
CA GLN A 207 -1.66 37.46 -14.20
C GLN A 207 -2.48 36.65 -13.19
N LEU A 208 -1.92 36.44 -12.01
CA LEU A 208 -2.67 35.88 -10.87
C LEU A 208 -3.82 36.84 -10.56
N PRO A 209 -5.08 36.37 -10.41
CA PRO A 209 -6.13 37.20 -9.84
C PRO A 209 -5.71 37.59 -8.43
N ILE A 210 -5.66 38.89 -8.16
CA ILE A 210 -5.44 39.44 -6.83
C ILE A 210 -6.74 39.20 -6.05
N GLU A 211 -6.91 37.99 -5.51
CA GLU A 211 -7.94 37.75 -4.51
C GLU A 211 -7.42 38.27 -3.17
N ASN A 212 -7.93 39.45 -2.81
CA ASN A 212 -8.08 39.97 -1.45
C ASN A 212 -6.80 40.06 -0.62
N LEU A 213 -5.95 41.04 -0.95
CA LEU A 213 -5.22 41.73 0.10
C LEU A 213 -6.24 42.48 0.95
N GLU A 214 -6.66 41.88 2.07
CA GLU A 214 -7.28 42.62 3.16
C GLU A 214 -6.25 43.63 3.66
N VAL A 215 -6.29 44.84 3.09
CA VAL A 215 -5.58 46.00 3.59
C VAL A 215 -6.22 46.28 4.96
N THR A 216 -5.60 45.77 6.02
CA THR A 216 -5.94 46.19 7.37
C THR A 216 -5.73 47.70 7.41
N ASN A 217 -6.83 48.45 7.46
CA ASN A 217 -6.84 49.89 7.55
C ASN A 217 -5.82 50.33 8.61
N THR A 218 -4.80 51.06 8.18
CA THR A 218 -3.87 51.74 9.07
C THR A 218 -4.66 52.71 9.93
N TYR A 219 -4.67 52.49 11.25
CA TYR A 219 -5.14 53.50 12.21
C TYR A 219 -4.32 54.78 12.02
N PRO A 220 -4.94 55.96 11.83
CA PRO A 220 -4.19 57.20 11.81
C PRO A 220 -3.74 57.51 13.24
N SER A 221 -2.44 57.37 13.48
CA SER A 221 -1.78 58.03 14.59
C SER A 221 -1.74 59.53 14.28
N ALA A 222 -2.59 60.30 14.95
CA ALA A 222 -2.50 61.75 14.97
C ALA A 222 -3.15 62.32 16.24
N VAL A 223 -2.25 62.79 17.13
CA VAL A 223 -2.38 63.86 18.16
C VAL A 223 -3.18 63.54 19.43
#